data_AF-A0A1E9A216-F1
#
_entry.id   AF-A0A1E9A216-F1
#
_cell.length_a   1.000
_cell.length_b   1.000
_cell.length_c   1.000
_cell.angle_alpha   90.00
_cell.angle_beta   90.00
_cell.angle_gamma   90.00
#
_symmetry.space_group_name_H-M   'P 1'
#
loop_
_entity.id
_entity.type
_entity.pdbx_description
1 polymer ?
#
loop_
_entity_poly.entity_id
_entity_poly.type
_entity_poly.pdbx_seq_one_letter_code
_entity_poly.pdbx_strand_id
1 'polypeptide(L)'
;MERDEDMSYEFFKKLLSYGEEFVLYYQDRKFYISQRKDLGELYLTASEENYHIFYSPKELLSAPLIDGETLLERWMILQFIKSIPKVDHLIQVITQNQQRWEMRVVLLPIYYKDENRIETCQIFIRDSEELCILDVERDSGFKRYEADSFFEALTNYRLDLEKEGGILQCNGADKCVFPSPMQMNFGGEKAYFLEMRKQASLNNVYEIFDQDKPNLNCVSVAEQKQFYDDWFTSLVGGSH
;
A
#
# COMPACT_ATOMS: atom_id res chain seq x y z
N MET A 1 -13.90 11.79 12.32
CA MET A 1 -12.87 12.18 11.34
C MET A 1 -11.64 12.40 12.17
N GLU A 2 -10.98 11.30 12.49
CA GLU A 2 -9.82 11.30 13.36
C GLU A 2 -8.62 11.85 12.58
N ARG A 3 -7.84 12.67 13.28
CA ARG A 3 -6.53 13.11 12.84
C ARG A 3 -5.67 11.86 12.72
N ASP A 4 -4.85 11.76 11.67
CA ASP A 4 -3.69 10.85 11.69
C ASP A 4 -2.72 11.42 12.74
N GLU A 5 -2.89 11.04 14.01
CA GLU A 5 -2.25 11.67 15.17
C GLU A 5 -0.71 11.55 15.14
N ASP A 6 -0.18 10.67 14.30
CA ASP A 6 1.26 10.40 14.17
C ASP A 6 1.93 11.04 12.94
N MET A 7 1.20 11.77 12.08
CA MET A 7 1.83 12.44 10.94
C MET A 7 2.60 13.69 11.39
N SER A 8 3.93 13.60 11.44
CA SER A 8 4.81 14.77 11.62
C SER A 8 4.96 15.57 10.33
N TYR A 9 5.21 16.88 10.46
CA TYR A 9 5.47 17.74 9.30
C TYR A 9 6.68 17.25 8.47
N GLU A 10 7.73 16.78 9.14
CA GLU A 10 8.91 16.22 8.47
C GLU A 10 8.57 14.97 7.63
N PHE A 11 7.68 14.13 8.17
CA PHE A 11 7.21 12.95 7.45
C PHE A 11 6.32 13.30 6.26
N PHE A 12 5.42 14.27 6.41
CA PHE A 12 4.63 14.81 5.30
C PHE A 12 5.50 15.34 4.15
N LYS A 13 6.52 16.15 4.44
CA LYS A 13 7.46 16.62 3.41
C LYS A 13 8.13 15.47 2.67
N LYS A 14 8.51 14.43 3.39
CA LYS A 14 9.13 13.22 2.83
C LYS A 14 8.15 12.51 1.89
N LEU A 15 6.90 12.31 2.29
CA LEU A 15 5.85 11.70 1.46
C LEU A 15 5.56 12.54 0.20
N LEU A 16 5.43 13.86 0.34
CA LEU A 16 5.24 14.76 -0.79
C LEU A 16 6.39 14.64 -1.81
N SER A 17 7.64 14.49 -1.34
CA SER A 17 8.79 14.29 -2.22
C SER A 17 8.77 12.95 -2.97
N TYR A 18 8.01 11.96 -2.48
CA TYR A 18 7.85 10.65 -3.12
C TYR A 18 6.72 10.59 -4.16
N GLY A 19 6.02 11.71 -4.36
CA GLY A 19 4.92 11.75 -5.32
C GLY A 19 3.56 11.40 -4.70
N GLU A 20 3.45 11.39 -3.38
CA GLU A 20 2.18 11.12 -2.70
C GLU A 20 1.22 12.31 -2.83
N GLU A 21 -0.07 11.99 -2.78
CA GLU A 21 -1.16 12.94 -2.90
C GLU A 21 -1.93 13.04 -1.58
N PHE A 22 -2.48 14.21 -1.30
CA PHE A 22 -3.11 14.51 -0.02
C PHE A 22 -4.41 15.24 -0.20
N VAL A 23 -5.34 14.97 0.71
CA VAL A 23 -6.49 15.81 0.97
C VAL A 23 -6.23 16.50 2.30
N LEU A 24 -6.39 17.81 2.33
CA LEU A 24 -6.25 18.59 3.56
C LEU A 24 -7.51 19.41 3.82
N TYR A 25 -7.89 19.45 5.09
CA TYR A 25 -9.03 20.20 5.58
C TYR A 25 -8.55 21.31 6.51
N TYR A 26 -9.09 22.50 6.29
CA TYR A 26 -8.89 23.66 7.12
C TYR A 26 -10.23 24.35 7.32
N GLN A 27 -10.72 24.37 8.55
CA GLN A 27 -12.11 24.75 8.84
C GLN A 27 -13.08 23.92 7.97
N ASP A 28 -14.03 24.56 7.30
CA ASP A 28 -14.98 23.89 6.39
C ASP A 28 -14.47 23.79 4.94
N ARG A 29 -13.18 24.09 4.70
CA ARG A 29 -12.56 24.10 3.36
C ARG A 29 -11.73 22.85 3.14
N LYS A 30 -11.91 22.24 1.97
CA LYS A 30 -11.16 21.09 1.48
C LYS A 30 -10.20 21.52 0.39
N PHE A 31 -8.97 21.00 0.44
CA PHE A 31 -7.97 21.20 -0.60
C PHE A 31 -7.34 19.86 -0.97
N TYR A 32 -6.80 19.79 -2.18
CA TYR A 32 -6.11 18.62 -2.71
C TYR A 32 -4.68 19.00 -3.08
N ILE A 33 -3.71 18.19 -2.65
CA ILE A 33 -2.35 18.21 -3.16
C ILE A 33 -2.19 17.02 -4.10
N SER A 34 -1.97 17.28 -5.38
CA SER A 34 -1.78 16.25 -6.42
C SER A 34 -0.54 16.52 -7.27
N GLN A 35 -0.07 15.51 -8.01
CA GLN A 35 1.18 15.61 -8.77
C GLN A 35 1.06 15.07 -10.19
N ARG A 36 1.49 15.86 -11.17
CA ARG A 36 1.69 15.42 -12.56
C ARG A 36 3.16 15.17 -12.83
N LYS A 37 3.57 13.91 -12.65
CA LYS A 37 4.97 13.47 -12.78
C LYS A 37 5.54 13.68 -14.18
N ASP A 38 4.70 13.64 -15.21
CA ASP A 38 5.10 13.84 -16.60
C ASP A 38 5.47 15.30 -16.91
N LEU A 39 4.90 16.25 -16.19
CA LEU A 39 5.19 17.69 -16.32
C LEU A 39 6.06 18.24 -15.18
N GLY A 40 6.30 17.46 -14.13
CA GLY A 40 7.02 17.92 -12.93
C GLY A 40 6.23 18.95 -12.12
N GLU A 41 4.90 18.90 -12.20
CA GLU A 41 4.00 19.88 -11.59
C GLU A 41 3.34 19.31 -10.33
N LEU A 42 3.23 20.15 -9.31
CA LEU A 42 2.45 19.90 -8.10
C LEU A 42 1.30 20.90 -8.05
N TYR A 43 0.14 20.43 -7.65
CA TYR A 43 -1.07 21.23 -7.59
C TYR A 43 -1.54 21.36 -6.15
N LEU A 44 -1.93 22.55 -5.72
CA LEU A 44 -2.83 22.74 -4.58
C LEU A 44 -4.17 23.24 -5.11
N THR A 45 -5.20 22.41 -5.02
CA THR A 45 -6.51 22.66 -5.62
C THR A 45 -7.57 22.83 -4.53
N ALA A 46 -8.20 24.00 -4.45
CA ALA A 46 -9.39 24.22 -3.63
C ALA A 46 -10.68 23.98 -4.43
N SER A 47 -10.66 24.29 -5.73
CA SER A 47 -11.76 24.04 -6.70
C SER A 47 -11.20 24.09 -8.13
N GLU A 48 -11.99 23.73 -9.14
CA GLU A 48 -11.59 23.81 -10.55
C GLU A 48 -11.10 25.20 -10.99
N GLU A 49 -11.67 26.26 -10.41
CA GLU A 49 -11.31 27.66 -10.72
C GLU A 49 -10.26 28.24 -9.76
N ASN A 50 -9.90 27.50 -8.70
CA ASN A 50 -9.02 27.98 -7.65
C ASN A 50 -7.99 26.91 -7.30
N TYR A 51 -6.87 26.94 -8.02
CA TYR A 51 -5.74 26.08 -7.81
C TYR A 51 -4.42 26.82 -8.07
N HIS A 52 -3.36 26.33 -7.46
CA HIS A 52 -2.00 26.83 -7.64
C HIS A 52 -1.11 25.71 -8.16
N ILE A 53 -0.24 26.03 -9.11
CA ILE A 53 0.76 25.11 -9.66
C ILE A 53 2.13 25.48 -9.08
N PHE A 54 2.89 24.46 -8.69
CA PHE A 54 4.26 24.55 -8.21
C PHE A 54 5.14 23.59 -8.98
N TYR A 55 6.44 23.88 -9.09
CA TYR A 55 7.39 23.04 -9.83
C TYR A 55 8.37 22.31 -8.91
N SER A 56 8.18 22.44 -7.59
CA SER A 56 8.90 21.64 -6.61
C SER A 56 8.15 21.57 -5.27
N PRO A 57 8.36 20.51 -4.47
CA PRO A 57 7.84 20.45 -3.11
C PRO A 57 8.29 21.65 -2.27
N LYS A 58 9.52 22.13 -2.45
CA LYS A 58 10.05 23.29 -1.70
C LYS A 58 9.23 24.56 -1.96
N GLU A 59 8.83 24.78 -3.21
CA GLU A 59 8.04 25.94 -3.60
C GLU A 59 6.65 25.90 -2.97
N LEU A 60 5.97 24.76 -3.07
CA LEU A 60 4.66 24.52 -2.43
C LEU A 60 4.74 24.73 -0.91
N LEU A 61 5.72 24.12 -0.25
CA LEU A 61 5.87 24.17 1.21
C LEU A 61 6.23 25.56 1.74
N SER A 62 6.77 26.45 0.90
CA SER A 62 7.15 27.81 1.28
C SER A 62 6.10 28.85 0.89
N ALA A 63 5.05 28.46 0.16
CA ALA A 63 4.03 29.37 -0.34
C ALA A 63 2.98 29.71 0.74
N PRO A 64 2.47 30.96 0.76
CA PRO A 64 1.37 31.37 1.62
C PRO A 64 0.04 30.89 1.02
N LEU A 65 -0.37 29.67 1.37
CA LEU A 65 -1.41 28.91 0.66
C LEU A 65 -2.80 29.05 1.27
N ILE A 66 -2.88 29.00 2.60
CA ILE A 66 -4.15 28.95 3.31
C ILE A 66 -4.23 30.21 4.15
N ASP A 67 -5.18 31.09 3.80
CA ASP A 67 -5.37 32.39 4.45
C ASP A 67 -4.05 33.18 4.63
N GLY A 68 -3.18 33.14 3.62
CA GLY A 68 -1.90 33.84 3.61
C GLY A 68 -0.76 33.20 4.41
N GLU A 69 -0.96 32.00 4.98
CA GLU A 69 0.05 31.27 5.75
C GLU A 69 0.47 29.98 5.04
N THR A 70 1.67 29.49 5.37
CA THR A 70 2.22 28.23 4.90
C THR A 70 1.54 27.02 5.55
N LEU A 71 1.74 25.83 4.96
CA LEU A 71 1.27 24.58 5.56
C LEU A 71 1.95 24.29 6.92
N LEU A 72 3.19 24.73 7.12
CA LEU A 72 3.89 24.59 8.40
C LEU A 72 3.24 25.43 9.49
N GLU A 73 2.96 26.70 9.20
CA GLU A 73 2.36 27.62 10.16
C GLU A 73 0.97 27.15 10.60
N ARG A 74 0.21 26.54 9.68
CA ARG A 74 -1.10 25.94 9.98
C ARG A 74 -1.04 24.46 10.37
N TRP A 75 0.13 23.86 10.52
CA TRP A 75 0.28 22.41 10.67
C TRP A 75 -0.57 21.82 11.80
N MET A 76 -0.57 22.49 12.97
CA MET A 76 -1.29 22.01 14.14
C MET A 76 -2.82 22.04 13.99
N ILE A 77 -3.35 22.83 13.06
CA ILE A 77 -4.79 23.02 12.86
C ILE A 77 -5.30 22.42 11.55
N LEU A 78 -4.40 21.96 10.68
CA LEU A 78 -4.74 21.21 9.48
C LEU A 78 -5.07 19.76 9.82
N GLN A 79 -6.07 19.22 9.13
CA GLN A 79 -6.39 17.79 9.15
C GLN A 79 -6.01 17.20 7.79
N PHE A 80 -5.21 16.13 7.80
CA PHE A 80 -4.74 15.46 6.59
C PHE A 80 -5.42 14.11 6.43
N ILE A 81 -5.77 13.78 5.19
CA ILE A 81 -6.12 12.43 4.76
C ILE A 81 -5.26 12.13 3.55
N LYS A 82 -4.52 11.01 3.57
CA LYS A 82 -3.78 10.56 2.39
C LYS A 82 -4.78 10.28 1.26
N SER A 83 -4.56 10.87 0.09
CA SER A 83 -5.42 10.63 -1.08
C SER A 83 -5.09 9.25 -1.63
N ILE A 84 -6.00 8.28 -1.43
CA ILE A 84 -5.99 7.03 -2.21
C ILE A 84 -6.49 7.41 -3.62
N PRO A 85 -5.77 7.08 -4.70
CA PRO A 85 -6.19 7.46 -6.05
C PRO A 85 -7.57 6.88 -6.37
N LYS A 86 -8.54 7.74 -6.65
CA LYS A 86 -9.88 7.34 -7.04
C LYS A 86 -9.92 6.90 -8.50
N VAL A 87 -10.40 5.68 -8.73
CA VAL A 87 -11.03 5.28 -9.99
C VAL A 87 -12.47 5.83 -9.98
N ASP A 88 -12.87 6.39 -11.12
CA ASP A 88 -13.97 7.33 -11.30
C ASP A 88 -15.40 6.88 -10.98
N HIS A 89 -16.18 7.87 -10.52
CA HIS A 89 -17.59 8.16 -10.82
C HIS A 89 -18.40 7.11 -11.60
N LEU A 90 -18.99 6.10 -10.94
CA LEU A 90 -20.19 5.41 -11.47
C LEU A 90 -21.11 4.71 -10.44
N ILE A 91 -20.92 4.89 -9.13
CA ILE A 91 -21.85 4.33 -8.13
C ILE A 91 -22.30 5.40 -7.14
N GLN A 92 -23.03 6.39 -7.62
CA GLN A 92 -23.99 7.10 -6.78
C GLN A 92 -25.37 6.52 -7.09
N VAL A 93 -26.03 5.92 -6.07
CA VAL A 93 -27.50 5.89 -5.83
C VAL A 93 -27.93 4.77 -4.84
N ILE A 94 -27.09 3.80 -4.48
CA ILE A 94 -27.47 2.77 -3.48
C ILE A 94 -26.25 2.56 -2.57
N THR A 95 -26.12 3.20 -1.41
CA THR A 95 -26.84 2.90 -0.16
C THR A 95 -26.62 4.07 0.83
N GLN A 96 -27.70 4.57 1.42
CA GLN A 96 -27.64 5.42 2.61
C GLN A 96 -27.42 4.52 3.85
N ASN A 97 -26.54 4.95 4.76
CA ASN A 97 -26.25 4.39 6.10
C ASN A 97 -25.47 3.07 6.18
N GLN A 98 -24.15 3.14 6.02
CA GLN A 98 -23.13 2.64 6.96
C GLN A 98 -21.73 2.93 6.38
N GLN A 99 -20.77 3.22 7.25
CA GLN A 99 -19.37 3.51 6.92
C GLN A 99 -18.81 2.46 5.95
N ARG A 100 -18.53 2.88 4.72
CA ARG A 100 -18.03 2.02 3.65
C ARG A 100 -16.51 2.18 3.59
N TRP A 101 -15.80 1.42 4.43
CA TRP A 101 -14.42 1.05 4.14
C TRP A 101 -14.45 0.27 2.82
N GLU A 102 -13.62 0.64 1.84
CA GLU A 102 -13.58 -0.06 0.55
C GLU A 102 -13.10 -1.49 0.79
N MET A 103 -14.04 -2.42 0.95
CA MET A 103 -13.75 -3.84 1.04
C MET A 103 -13.31 -4.31 -0.35
N ARG A 104 -12.02 -4.60 -0.51
CA ARG A 104 -11.49 -5.25 -1.71
C ARG A 104 -11.64 -6.74 -1.56
N VAL A 105 -12.13 -7.41 -2.59
CA VAL A 105 -12.27 -8.87 -2.60
C VAL A 105 -11.40 -9.44 -3.71
N VAL A 106 -10.55 -10.40 -3.37
CA VAL A 106 -9.70 -11.10 -4.33
C VAL A 106 -9.98 -12.60 -4.28
N LEU A 107 -9.85 -13.25 -5.44
CA LEU A 107 -9.96 -14.70 -5.58
C LEU A 107 -8.57 -15.24 -5.92
N LEU A 108 -8.02 -16.07 -5.05
CA LEU A 108 -6.67 -16.59 -5.21
C LEU A 108 -6.68 -18.12 -5.26
N PRO A 109 -5.96 -18.73 -6.22
CA PRO A 109 -5.78 -20.17 -6.23
C PRO A 109 -4.83 -20.59 -5.11
N ILE A 110 -5.09 -21.77 -4.58
CA ILE A 110 -4.23 -22.51 -3.68
C ILE A 110 -3.84 -23.78 -4.39
N TYR A 111 -2.55 -24.04 -4.49
CA TYR A 111 -2.03 -25.26 -5.09
C TYR A 111 -1.61 -26.25 -3.99
N TYR A 112 -2.24 -27.43 -3.97
CA TYR A 112 -1.89 -28.56 -3.11
C TYR A 112 -1.04 -29.54 -3.92
N LYS A 113 0.28 -29.46 -3.73
CA LYS A 113 1.23 -30.21 -4.57
C LYS A 113 1.07 -31.72 -4.44
N ASP A 114 0.86 -32.22 -3.22
CA ASP A 114 0.78 -33.67 -2.95
C ASP A 114 -0.52 -34.29 -3.49
N GLU A 115 -1.58 -33.48 -3.59
CA GLU A 115 -2.88 -33.90 -4.12
C GLU A 115 -3.05 -33.58 -5.61
N ASN A 116 -2.11 -32.82 -6.19
CA ASN A 116 -2.24 -32.21 -7.52
C ASN A 116 -3.61 -31.53 -7.73
N ARG A 117 -4.04 -30.78 -6.72
CA ARG A 117 -5.36 -30.14 -6.64
C ARG A 117 -5.22 -28.63 -6.53
N ILE A 118 -6.19 -27.91 -7.08
CA ILE A 118 -6.35 -26.47 -6.90
C ILE A 118 -7.67 -26.21 -6.17
N GLU A 119 -7.60 -25.42 -5.12
CA GLU A 119 -8.74 -24.80 -4.44
C GLU A 119 -8.71 -23.30 -4.72
N THR A 120 -9.86 -22.61 -4.75
CA THR A 120 -9.88 -21.14 -4.82
C THR A 120 -10.37 -20.61 -3.49
N CYS A 121 -9.61 -19.71 -2.87
CA CYS A 121 -10.10 -18.98 -1.70
C CYS A 121 -10.55 -17.58 -2.09
N GLN A 122 -11.51 -17.06 -1.33
CA GLN A 122 -11.93 -15.68 -1.38
C GLN A 122 -11.33 -14.93 -0.20
N ILE A 123 -10.67 -13.81 -0.47
CA ILE A 123 -10.08 -12.97 0.58
C ILE A 123 -10.75 -11.60 0.54
N PHE A 124 -11.39 -11.24 1.64
CA PHE A 124 -11.92 -9.91 1.90
C PHE A 124 -10.84 -9.12 2.64
N ILE A 125 -10.29 -8.15 1.94
CA ILE A 125 -9.22 -7.28 2.40
C ILE A 125 -9.86 -6.03 2.98
N ARG A 126 -9.55 -5.74 4.24
CA ARG A 126 -10.00 -4.53 4.93
C ARG A 126 -8.82 -3.84 5.55
N ASP A 127 -8.68 -2.58 5.18
CA ASP A 127 -7.82 -1.65 5.88
C ASP A 127 -8.62 -1.04 7.04
N SER A 128 -8.07 -1.12 8.24
CA SER A 128 -8.61 -0.47 9.43
C SER A 128 -7.53 0.42 10.02
N GLU A 129 -7.92 1.42 10.81
CA GLU A 129 -6.96 2.38 11.38
C GLU A 129 -5.89 1.72 12.27
N GLU A 130 -6.16 0.53 12.81
CA GLU A 130 -5.27 -0.18 13.72
C GLU A 130 -4.54 -1.36 13.05
N LEU A 131 -5.22 -2.12 12.18
CA LEU A 131 -4.71 -3.38 11.63
C LEU A 131 -5.12 -3.61 10.17
N CYS A 132 -4.24 -4.30 9.45
CA CYS A 132 -4.52 -4.88 8.14
C CYS A 132 -5.23 -6.22 8.33
N ILE A 133 -6.46 -6.35 7.80
CA ILE A 133 -7.32 -7.51 8.05
C ILE A 133 -7.59 -8.28 6.75
N LEU A 134 -7.38 -9.60 6.80
CA LEU A 134 -7.77 -10.56 5.78
C LEU A 134 -8.81 -11.52 6.34
N ASP A 135 -10.05 -11.41 5.87
CA ASP A 135 -11.07 -12.43 6.07
C ASP A 135 -10.99 -13.42 4.91
N VAL A 136 -10.70 -14.68 5.20
CA VAL A 136 -10.50 -15.73 4.19
C VAL A 136 -11.64 -16.72 4.27
N GLU A 137 -12.33 -16.89 3.15
CA GLU A 137 -13.36 -17.89 2.94
C GLU A 137 -12.85 -18.98 1.99
N ARG A 138 -13.02 -20.23 2.43
CA ARG A 138 -12.59 -21.46 1.78
C ARG A 138 -13.66 -22.54 1.93
N ASP A 139 -13.52 -23.63 1.18
CA ASP A 139 -14.37 -24.81 1.35
C ASP A 139 -14.29 -25.38 2.77
N SER A 140 -13.12 -25.24 3.42
CA SER A 140 -12.88 -25.67 4.81
C SER A 140 -13.48 -24.73 5.86
N GLY A 141 -13.98 -23.56 5.46
CA GLY A 141 -14.64 -22.59 6.33
C GLY A 141 -14.05 -21.20 6.23
N PHE A 142 -14.36 -20.40 7.24
CA PHE A 142 -13.99 -19.00 7.33
C PHE A 142 -12.95 -18.77 8.43
N LYS A 143 -11.92 -17.97 8.14
CA LYS A 143 -10.91 -17.59 9.13
C LYS A 143 -10.41 -16.16 8.89
N ARG A 144 -10.09 -15.46 9.97
CA ARG A 144 -9.53 -14.11 9.94
C ARG A 144 -8.05 -14.10 10.29
N TYR A 145 -7.31 -13.24 9.60
CA TYR A 145 -5.92 -12.90 9.86
C TYR A 145 -5.78 -11.38 10.00
N GLU A 146 -5.09 -10.94 11.05
CA GLU A 146 -4.87 -9.53 11.37
C GLU A 146 -3.38 -9.32 11.66
N ALA A 147 -2.81 -8.22 11.19
CA ALA A 147 -1.42 -7.83 11.44
C ALA A 147 -1.21 -6.34 11.16
N ASP A 148 -0.01 -5.83 11.46
CA ASP A 148 0.36 -4.43 11.22
C ASP A 148 0.53 -4.10 9.72
N SER A 149 0.60 -5.13 8.88
CA SER A 149 0.65 -4.98 7.42
C SER A 149 -0.06 -6.13 6.70
N PHE A 150 -0.55 -5.89 5.48
CA PHE A 150 -1.19 -6.91 4.65
C PHE A 150 -0.24 -8.04 4.26
N PHE A 151 1.05 -7.76 4.06
CA PHE A 151 2.03 -8.82 3.78
C PHE A 151 2.23 -9.74 4.98
N GLU A 152 2.21 -9.19 6.20
CA GLU A 152 2.28 -10.00 7.42
C GLU A 152 0.99 -10.80 7.64
N ALA A 153 -0.18 -10.19 7.47
CA ALA A 153 -1.45 -10.91 7.54
C ALA A 153 -1.53 -12.04 6.49
N LEU A 154 -1.04 -11.79 5.27
CA LEU A 154 -0.91 -12.78 4.20
C LEU A 154 0.08 -13.89 4.57
N THR A 155 1.20 -13.54 5.22
CA THR A 155 2.19 -14.49 5.72
C THR A 155 1.59 -15.40 6.79
N ASN A 156 0.82 -14.86 7.73
CA ASN A 156 0.11 -15.64 8.75
C ASN A 156 -0.89 -16.61 8.12
N TYR A 157 -1.62 -16.17 7.08
CA TYR A 157 -2.48 -17.06 6.31
C TYR A 157 -1.70 -18.18 5.62
N ARG A 158 -0.61 -17.84 4.92
CA ARG A 158 0.24 -18.83 4.24
C ARG A 158 0.85 -19.85 5.20
N LEU A 159 1.27 -19.44 6.40
CA LEU A 159 1.79 -20.36 7.42
C LEU A 159 0.76 -21.39 7.88
N ASP A 160 -0.51 -21.02 7.96
CA ASP A 160 -1.58 -21.98 8.24
C ASP A 160 -1.82 -22.90 7.04
N LEU A 161 -1.83 -22.34 5.84
CA LEU A 161 -2.06 -23.08 4.61
C LEU A 161 -0.98 -24.15 4.35
N GLU A 162 0.27 -23.83 4.66
CA GLU A 162 1.40 -24.76 4.55
C GLU A 162 1.26 -25.99 5.46
N LYS A 163 0.57 -25.89 6.60
CA LYS A 163 0.28 -27.04 7.49
C LYS A 163 -0.64 -28.06 6.81
N GLU A 164 -1.43 -27.59 5.84
CA GLU A 164 -2.33 -28.39 5.02
C GLU A 164 -1.68 -28.78 3.67
N GLY A 165 -0.40 -28.42 3.45
CA GLY A 165 0.31 -28.67 2.19
C GLY A 165 -0.06 -27.74 1.03
N GLY A 166 -0.78 -26.66 1.29
CA GLY A 166 -1.20 -25.70 0.28
C GLY A 166 -0.19 -24.54 0.11
N ILE A 167 -0.03 -24.07 -1.13
CA ILE A 167 0.74 -22.88 -1.49
C ILE A 167 -0.17 -21.88 -2.21
N LEU A 168 -0.37 -20.71 -1.61
CA LEU A 168 -1.16 -19.63 -2.20
C LEU A 168 -0.48 -19.09 -3.46
N GLN A 169 -1.24 -18.90 -4.53
CA GLN A 169 -0.75 -18.45 -5.82
C GLN A 169 -1.01 -16.94 -5.98
N CYS A 170 -0.07 -16.12 -5.54
CA CYS A 170 -0.07 -14.67 -5.75
C CYS A 170 1.35 -14.11 -5.70
N ASN A 171 1.52 -12.87 -6.15
CA ASN A 171 2.79 -12.15 -6.14
C ASN A 171 3.42 -12.12 -4.74
N GLY A 172 2.62 -11.91 -3.69
CA GLY A 172 3.08 -11.91 -2.30
C GLY A 172 3.63 -13.25 -1.80
N ALA A 173 3.35 -14.34 -2.51
CA ALA A 173 3.91 -15.66 -2.24
C ALA A 173 5.10 -16.01 -3.15
N ASP A 174 5.43 -15.18 -4.14
CA ASP A 174 6.57 -15.41 -5.04
C ASP A 174 7.90 -15.29 -4.30
N LYS A 175 8.81 -16.24 -4.58
CA LYS A 175 10.13 -16.33 -3.97
C LYS A 175 10.92 -15.02 -3.98
N CYS A 176 10.83 -14.27 -5.08
CA CYS A 176 11.62 -13.08 -5.32
C CYS A 176 10.84 -11.79 -5.01
N VAL A 177 9.62 -11.86 -4.51
CA VAL A 177 8.82 -10.68 -4.17
C VAL A 177 8.79 -10.52 -2.66
N PHE A 178 9.32 -9.39 -2.17
CA PHE A 178 9.35 -9.12 -0.74
C PHE A 178 9.31 -7.61 -0.45
N PRO A 179 8.55 -7.17 0.58
CA PRO A 179 8.46 -5.76 0.93
C PRO A 179 9.68 -5.31 1.74
N SER A 180 10.08 -4.05 1.56
CA SER A 180 10.99 -3.39 2.49
C SER A 180 10.30 -3.08 3.83
N PRO A 181 11.05 -2.85 4.93
CA PRO A 181 10.47 -2.38 6.19
C PRO A 181 9.64 -1.11 6.02
N MET A 182 10.02 -0.24 5.08
CA MET A 182 9.23 0.94 4.75
C MET A 182 7.87 0.56 4.15
N GLN A 183 7.82 -0.34 3.16
CA GLN A 183 6.55 -0.79 2.56
C GLN A 183 5.65 -1.47 3.58
N MET A 184 6.22 -2.24 4.52
CA MET A 184 5.48 -2.85 5.63
C MET A 184 4.79 -1.78 6.48
N ASN A 185 5.51 -0.73 6.88
CA ASN A 185 4.96 0.38 7.66
C ASN A 185 3.92 1.23 6.88
N PHE A 186 3.80 1.04 5.56
CA PHE A 186 2.78 1.68 4.72
C PHE A 186 1.74 0.65 4.24
N GLY A 187 1.31 -0.24 5.14
CA GLY A 187 0.26 -1.22 4.90
C GLY A 187 0.72 -2.49 4.17
N GLY A 188 1.91 -2.53 3.57
CA GLY A 188 2.49 -3.76 3.02
C GLY A 188 1.78 -4.35 1.80
N GLU A 189 0.92 -3.60 1.09
CA GLU A 189 0.25 -4.09 -0.13
C GLU A 189 1.19 -4.25 -1.33
N LYS A 190 2.35 -3.59 -1.27
CA LYS A 190 3.34 -3.55 -2.35
C LYS A 190 4.65 -4.16 -1.91
N ALA A 191 5.26 -4.92 -2.80
CA ALA A 191 6.55 -5.57 -2.56
C ALA A 191 7.48 -5.44 -3.77
N TYR A 192 8.78 -5.34 -3.51
CA TYR A 192 9.78 -5.29 -4.58
C TYR A 192 10.00 -6.67 -5.18
N PHE A 193 10.25 -6.72 -6.48
CA PHE A 193 10.95 -7.85 -7.07
C PHE A 193 12.46 -7.71 -6.85
N LEU A 194 13.03 -8.75 -6.25
CA LEU A 194 14.40 -8.81 -5.78
C LEU A 194 15.23 -9.70 -6.69
N GLU A 195 16.41 -9.18 -7.04
CA GLU A 195 17.40 -9.90 -7.82
C GLU A 195 18.73 -9.90 -7.05
N MET A 196 19.39 -11.06 -6.98
CA MET A 196 20.66 -11.19 -6.27
C MET A 196 21.68 -10.15 -6.73
N ARG A 197 22.37 -9.53 -5.76
CA ARG A 197 23.38 -8.48 -5.96
C ARG A 197 22.86 -7.18 -6.60
N LYS A 198 21.54 -7.03 -6.80
CA LYS A 198 20.94 -5.80 -7.30
C LYS A 198 20.11 -5.15 -6.20
N GLN A 199 20.27 -3.84 -6.03
CA GLN A 199 19.41 -3.06 -5.16
C GLN A 199 17.97 -3.09 -5.65
N ALA A 200 17.02 -3.09 -4.71
CA ALA A 200 15.61 -3.00 -5.01
C ALA A 200 15.31 -1.68 -5.76
N SER A 201 14.34 -1.72 -6.68
CA SER A 201 14.01 -0.58 -7.54
C SER A 201 12.50 -0.32 -7.51
N LEU A 202 12.14 0.96 -7.43
CA LEU A 202 10.74 1.41 -7.55
C LEU A 202 10.10 1.06 -8.90
N ASN A 203 10.91 0.77 -9.92
CA ASN A 203 10.41 0.33 -11.23
C ASN A 203 9.96 -1.13 -11.24
N ASN A 204 10.28 -1.91 -10.20
CA ASN A 204 10.03 -3.34 -10.10
C ASN A 204 9.27 -3.65 -8.81
N VAL A 205 8.02 -3.16 -8.72
CA VAL A 205 7.13 -3.32 -7.57
C VAL A 205 5.85 -4.03 -8.03
N TYR A 206 5.37 -4.96 -7.21
CA TYR A 206 4.15 -5.73 -7.47
C TYR A 206 3.15 -5.56 -6.32
N GLU A 207 1.86 -5.54 -6.66
CA GLU A 207 0.77 -5.68 -5.69
C GLU A 207 0.72 -7.13 -5.21
N ILE A 208 0.71 -7.36 -3.89
CA ILE A 208 0.94 -8.70 -3.31
C ILE A 208 -0.21 -9.67 -3.54
N PHE A 209 -1.41 -9.17 -3.83
CA PHE A 209 -2.61 -9.99 -4.08
C PHE A 209 -2.85 -10.27 -5.57
N ASP A 210 -2.04 -9.70 -6.46
CA ASP A 210 -2.17 -9.96 -7.90
C ASP A 210 -1.42 -11.24 -8.31
N GLN A 211 -1.66 -11.70 -9.54
CA GLN A 211 -1.05 -12.89 -10.15
C GLN A 211 -0.38 -12.56 -11.50
N ASP A 212 -0.09 -11.28 -11.71
CA ASP A 212 0.36 -10.73 -12.98
C ASP A 212 1.88 -10.82 -13.20
N LYS A 213 2.65 -11.16 -12.17
CA LYS A 213 4.10 -11.34 -12.30
C LYS A 213 4.43 -12.47 -13.28
N PRO A 214 5.25 -12.19 -14.33
CA PRO A 214 5.72 -13.23 -15.23
C PRO A 214 6.49 -14.33 -14.50
N ASN A 215 6.25 -15.58 -14.87
CA ASN A 215 6.86 -16.77 -14.26
C ASN A 215 6.70 -16.78 -12.73
N LEU A 216 5.46 -16.56 -12.27
CA LEU A 216 5.10 -16.59 -10.86
C LEU A 216 5.60 -17.90 -10.23
N ASN A 217 6.46 -17.77 -9.22
CA ASN A 217 7.12 -18.88 -8.54
C ASN A 217 6.80 -18.80 -7.05
N CYS A 218 5.58 -19.21 -6.69
CA CYS A 218 5.11 -19.20 -5.32
C CYS A 218 5.77 -20.29 -4.49
N VAL A 219 6.27 -19.93 -3.31
CA VAL A 219 7.03 -20.81 -2.42
C VAL A 219 6.56 -20.69 -0.97
N SER A 220 7.10 -21.55 -0.10
CA SER A 220 6.83 -21.46 1.34
C SER A 220 7.34 -20.14 1.92
N VAL A 221 6.75 -19.73 3.04
CA VAL A 221 7.17 -18.56 3.82
C VAL A 221 8.64 -18.68 4.22
N ALA A 222 9.07 -19.87 4.64
CA ALA A 222 10.47 -20.12 4.99
C ALA A 222 11.42 -19.96 3.79
N GLU A 223 11.05 -20.48 2.61
CA GLU A 223 11.88 -20.35 1.41
C GLU A 223 11.96 -18.90 0.91
N GLN A 224 10.83 -18.18 0.91
CA GLN A 224 10.79 -16.76 0.54
C GLN A 224 11.65 -15.92 1.48
N LYS A 225 11.55 -16.15 2.80
CA LYS A 225 12.36 -15.47 3.80
C LYS A 225 13.85 -15.75 3.61
N GLN A 226 14.23 -17.01 3.39
CA GLN A 226 15.64 -17.36 3.14
C GLN A 226 16.19 -16.63 1.92
N PHE A 227 15.42 -16.57 0.83
CA PHE A 227 15.83 -15.83 -0.37
C PHE A 227 16.05 -14.33 -0.08
N TYR A 228 15.16 -13.71 0.70
CA TYR A 228 15.32 -12.32 1.12
C TYR A 228 16.59 -12.10 1.95
N ASP A 229 16.87 -12.97 2.93
CA ASP A 229 18.06 -12.88 3.78
C ASP A 229 19.36 -13.03 2.94
N ASP A 230 19.37 -13.96 1.98
CA ASP A 230 20.47 -14.16 1.04
C ASP A 230 20.67 -12.93 0.13
N TRP A 231 19.56 -12.37 -0.39
CA TRP A 231 19.58 -11.16 -1.20
C TRP A 231 20.15 -9.99 -0.42
N PHE A 232 19.70 -9.76 0.81
CA PHE A 232 20.18 -8.68 1.67
C PHE A 232 21.69 -8.81 1.92
N THR A 233 22.15 -10.02 2.23
CA THR A 233 23.58 -10.32 2.43
C THR A 233 24.40 -10.05 1.16
N SER A 234 23.83 -10.36 -0.02
CA SER A 234 24.49 -10.15 -1.31
C SER A 234 24.78 -8.68 -1.62
N LEU A 235 24.05 -7.74 -1.01
CA LEU A 235 24.27 -6.29 -1.18
C LEU A 235 25.39 -5.76 -0.29
N VAL A 236 25.56 -6.33 0.90
CA VAL A 236 26.54 -5.86 1.90
C VAL A 236 27.97 -6.33 1.56
N GLY A 237 28.11 -7.47 0.89
CA GLY A 237 29.40 -8.04 0.49
C GLY A 237 30.03 -7.48 -0.81
N GLY A 238 29.42 -6.47 -1.43
CA GLY A 238 29.83 -5.94 -2.75
C GLY A 238 30.87 -4.82 -2.74
N SER A 239 31.38 -4.41 -1.57
CA SER A 239 32.36 -3.33 -1.44
C SER A 239 33.80 -3.87 -1.42
N HIS A 240 34.33 -4.20 -2.59
CA HIS A 240 35.77 -4.38 -2.82
C HIS A 240 36.23 -3.55 -4.00
#